data_AF-A0A6A8AUF0-F1
#
_entry.id   AF-A0A6A8AUF0-F1
#
_cell.length_a   1.000
_cell.length_b   1.000
_cell.length_c   1.000
_cell.angle_alpha   90.00
_cell.angle_beta   90.00
_cell.angle_gamma   90.00
#
_symmetry.space_group_name_H-M   'P 1'
#
loop_
_entity.id
_entity.type
_entity.pdbx_description
1 polymer ?
#
loop_
_entity_poly.entity_id
_entity_poly.type
_entity_poly.pdbx_seq_one_letter_code
_entity_poly.pdbx_strand_id
1 'polypeptide(L)'
;MRGYLFTDRDRVRLRAWLESGVEDDGTRMVFVSVRRNLNRITNDVGLLVAVARRLQAEGRWMGRARLPREMAKVARRLEGETRLRGVR
;
A
#
# COMPACT_ATOMS: atom_id res chain seq x y z
N MET A 1 -1.46 10.64 8.99
CA MET A 1 -0.87 10.55 7.64
C MET A 1 -0.58 9.07 7.36
N ARG A 2 -1.12 8.47 6.29
CA ARG A 2 -0.81 7.07 5.92
C ARG A 2 0.63 7.03 5.38
N GLY A 3 1.59 6.73 6.25
CA GLY A 3 2.99 6.56 5.86
C GLY A 3 3.16 5.36 4.94
N TYR A 4 3.95 5.52 3.88
CA TYR A 4 4.44 4.42 3.06
C TYR A 4 5.12 3.36 3.94
N LEU A 5 5.09 2.09 3.51
CA LEU A 5 5.64 0.94 4.25
C LEU A 5 7.06 1.16 4.77
N PHE A 6 7.88 1.84 3.96
CA PHE A 6 9.27 2.18 4.23
C PHE A 6 9.49 3.65 3.89
N THR A 7 10.20 4.36 4.76
CA THR A 7 10.78 5.65 4.42
C THR A 7 11.96 5.47 3.46
N ASP A 8 12.43 6.54 2.83
CA ASP A 8 13.62 6.47 1.99
C ASP A 8 14.87 6.03 2.77
N ARG A 9 14.95 6.43 4.04
CA ARG A 9 16.01 5.99 4.95
C ARG A 9 15.95 4.48 5.20
N ASP A 10 14.77 3.92 5.40
CA ASP A 10 14.59 2.49 5.59
C ASP A 10 14.99 1.72 4.33
N ARG A 11 14.66 2.25 3.15
CA ARG A 11 15.05 1.64 1.86
C ARG A 11 16.57 1.59 1.68
N VAL A 12 17.27 2.67 2.01
CA VAL A 12 18.74 2.70 1.93
C VAL A 12 19.37 1.67 2.87
N ARG A 13 18.88 1.60 4.12
CA ARG A 13 19.36 0.61 5.11
C ARG A 13 19.13 -0.83 4.66
N LEU A 14 17.91 -1.14 4.22
CA LEU A 14 17.58 -2.49 3.76
C LEU A 14 18.41 -2.90 2.54
N ARG A 15 18.73 -1.98 1.63
CA ARG A 15 19.64 -2.24 0.51
C ARG A 15 21.06 -2.52 0.99
N ALA A 16 21.60 -1.67 1.85
CA ALA A 16 22.94 -1.87 2.42
C ALA A 16 23.04 -3.21 3.18
N TRP A 17 21.99 -3.59 3.90
CA TRP A 17 21.89 -4.89 4.57
C TRP A 17 21.85 -6.05 3.57
N LEU A 18 21.10 -5.94 2.46
CA LEU A 18 21.08 -6.96 1.40
C LEU A 18 22.46 -7.17 0.76
N GLU A 19 23.25 -6.10 0.64
CA GLU A 19 24.58 -6.14 0.03
C GLU A 19 25.65 -6.66 1.00
N SER A 20 25.60 -6.25 2.27
CA SER A 20 26.66 -6.53 3.25
C SER A 20 26.35 -7.65 4.24
N GLY A 21 25.06 -7.97 4.44
CA GLY A 21 24.58 -8.90 5.49
C GLY A 21 24.71 -8.38 6.92
N VAL A 22 25.27 -7.18 7.13
CA VAL A 22 25.54 -6.63 8.47
C VAL A 22 24.29 -5.96 9.00
N GLU A 23 23.75 -6.49 10.11
CA GLU A 23 22.62 -5.90 10.81
C GLU A 23 23.08 -4.87 11.85
N ASP A 24 22.59 -3.64 11.73
CA ASP A 24 22.69 -2.61 12.77
C ASP A 24 21.35 -2.43 13.50
N ASP A 25 21.36 -1.70 14.62
CA ASP A 25 20.14 -1.43 15.40
C ASP A 25 19.03 -0.77 14.57
N GLY A 26 19.42 0.07 13.60
CA GLY A 26 18.48 0.71 12.68
C GLY A 26 17.73 -0.30 11.81
N THR A 27 18.46 -1.24 11.23
CA THR A 27 17.93 -2.32 10.38
C THR A 27 17.08 -3.28 11.21
N ARG A 28 17.53 -3.65 12.41
CA ARG A 28 16.75 -4.46 13.35
C ARG A 28 15.40 -3.82 13.68
N MET A 29 15.36 -2.51 13.93
CA MET A 29 14.12 -1.79 14.18
C MET A 29 13.16 -1.82 12.99
N VAL A 30 13.68 -1.70 11.77
CA VAL A 30 12.88 -1.83 10.54
C VAL A 30 12.25 -3.22 10.47
N PHE A 31 13.01 -4.29 10.69
CA PHE A 31 12.47 -5.65 10.68
C PHE A 31 11.41 -5.89 11.76
N VAL A 32 11.60 -5.37 12.97
CA VAL A 32 10.60 -5.45 14.04
C VAL A 32 9.30 -4.74 13.61
N SER A 33 9.41 -3.56 13.00
CA SER A 33 8.26 -2.82 12.50
C SER A 33 7.52 -3.60 11.41
N VAL A 34 8.23 -4.17 10.44
CA VAL A 34 7.65 -5.02 9.39
C VAL A 34 6.93 -6.20 9.99
N ARG A 35 7.57 -6.94 10.91
CA ARG A 35 6.98 -8.13 11.54
C ARG A 35 5.68 -7.82 12.27
N ARG A 36 5.62 -6.68 12.98
CA ARG A 36 4.39 -6.23 13.67
C ARG A 36 3.25 -5.88 12.71
N ASN A 37 3.58 -5.52 11.46
CA ASN A 37 2.60 -5.11 10.46
C ASN A 37 2.39 -6.14 9.35
N LEU A 38 3.02 -7.32 9.42
CA LEU A 38 3.12 -8.25 8.30
C LEU A 38 1.74 -8.68 7.76
N ASN A 39 0.79 -8.95 8.63
CA ASN A 39 -0.58 -9.31 8.24
C ASN A 39 -1.25 -8.19 7.44
N ARG A 40 -1.12 -6.95 7.91
CA ARG A 40 -1.67 -5.77 7.23
C ARG A 40 -0.99 -5.55 5.89
N ILE A 41 0.33 -5.65 5.83
CA ILE A 41 1.12 -5.51 4.59
C ILE A 41 0.65 -6.54 3.56
N THR A 42 0.50 -7.79 3.99
CA THR A 42 0.07 -8.90 3.12
C THR A 42 -1.33 -8.64 2.57
N ASN A 43 -2.27 -8.20 3.41
CA ASN A 43 -3.62 -7.84 2.99
C ASN A 43 -3.64 -6.66 2.01
N ASP A 44 -2.87 -5.60 2.30
CA ASP A 44 -2.78 -4.41 1.44
C ASP A 44 -2.18 -4.77 0.07
N VAL A 45 -1.14 -5.60 0.03
CA VAL A 45 -0.54 -6.11 -1.23
C VAL A 45 -1.53 -7.01 -1.98
N GLY A 46 -2.22 -7.91 -1.30
CA GLY A 46 -3.23 -8.77 -1.89
C GLY A 46 -4.36 -7.96 -2.55
N LEU A 47 -4.85 -6.92 -1.85
CA LEU A 47 -5.83 -5.99 -2.38
C LEU A 47 -5.30 -5.24 -3.61
N LEU A 48 -4.06 -4.74 -3.56
CA LEU A 48 -3.43 -4.06 -4.70
C LEU A 48 -3.36 -4.97 -5.93
N VAL A 49 -2.96 -6.24 -5.76
CA VAL A 49 -2.90 -7.23 -6.84
C VAL A 49 -4.29 -7.51 -7.41
N ALA A 50 -5.31 -7.65 -6.56
CA ALA A 50 -6.69 -7.85 -7.01
C ALA A 50 -7.20 -6.67 -7.84
N VAL A 51 -6.96 -5.44 -7.39
CA VAL A 51 -7.29 -4.20 -8.13
C VAL A 51 -6.54 -4.16 -9.46
N ALA A 52 -5.24 -4.50 -9.46
CA ALA A 52 -4.42 -4.52 -10.66
C ALA A 52 -4.97 -5.47 -11.72
N ARG A 53 -5.28 -6.71 -11.32
CA ARG A 53 -5.90 -7.71 -12.20
C ARG A 53 -7.23 -7.23 -12.76
N ARG A 54 -8.07 -6.58 -11.94
CA ARG A 54 -9.35 -6.04 -12.40
C ARG A 54 -9.16 -4.93 -13.44
N LEU A 55 -8.25 -3.98 -13.18
CA LEU A 55 -7.95 -2.91 -14.12
C LEU A 55 -7.35 -3.42 -15.44
N GLN A 56 -6.51 -4.46 -15.38
CA GLN A 56 -5.97 -5.11 -16.56
C GLN A 56 -7.08 -5.78 -17.39
N ALA A 57 -7.98 -6.52 -16.76
CA ALA A 57 -9.11 -7.15 -17.43
C ALA A 57 -10.06 -6.13 -18.09
N GLU A 58 -10.18 -4.92 -17.51
CA GLU A 58 -10.95 -3.81 -18.09
C GLU A 58 -10.17 -3.01 -19.16
N GLY A 59 -8.92 -3.37 -19.46
CA GLY A 59 -8.07 -2.62 -20.41
C GLY A 59 -7.61 -1.25 -19.90
N ARG A 60 -7.75 -0.99 -18.60
CA ARG A 60 -7.51 0.32 -17.96
C ARG A 60 -6.18 0.41 -17.22
N TRP A 61 -5.36 -0.63 -17.27
CA TRP A 61 -4.07 -0.71 -16.59
C TRP A 61 -3.10 0.41 -17.02
N MET A 62 -3.01 0.66 -18.33
CA MET A 62 -2.07 1.63 -18.92
C MET A 62 -2.65 3.04 -19.05
N GLY A 63 -3.95 3.23 -18.81
CA GLY A 63 -4.66 4.48 -19.05
C GLY A 63 -5.36 4.98 -17.80
N ARG A 64 -4.69 5.84 -17.01
CA ARG A 64 -5.34 6.61 -15.94
C ARG A 64 -6.11 7.80 -16.54
N ALA A 65 -7.06 7.51 -17.42
CA ALA A 65 -8.07 8.51 -17.76
C ALA A 65 -8.78 8.92 -16.48
N ARG A 66 -8.88 10.24 -16.24
CA ARG A 66 -9.60 10.79 -15.09
C ARG A 66 -11.02 10.24 -15.13
N LEU A 67 -11.51 9.73 -14.00
CA LEU A 67 -12.89 9.25 -13.92
C LEU A 67 -13.85 10.37 -14.39
N PRO A 68 -14.86 10.04 -15.23
CA PRO A 68 -15.93 10.98 -15.53
C PRO A 68 -16.52 11.55 -14.23
N ARG A 69 -16.90 12.84 -14.24
CA ARG A 69 -17.33 13.56 -13.02
C ARG A 69 -18.41 12.82 -12.23
N GLU A 70 -19.34 12.17 -12.91
CA GLU A 70 -20.42 11.40 -12.29
C GLU A 70 -19.91 10.15 -11.55
N MET A 71 -18.95 9.42 -12.14
CA MET A 71 -18.32 8.29 -11.44
C MET A 71 -17.48 8.74 -10.24
N ALA A 72 -16.88 9.93 -10.30
CA ALA A 72 -16.16 10.51 -9.16
C ALA A 72 -17.07 10.93 -8.00
N LYS A 73 -18.35 11.25 -8.27
CA LYS A 73 -19.36 11.51 -7.21
C LYS A 73 -19.80 10.19 -6.55
N VAL A 74 -20.06 9.16 -7.35
CA VAL A 74 -20.43 7.82 -6.85
C VAL A 74 -19.31 7.23 -5.98
N ALA A 75 -18.06 7.30 -6.43
CA ALA A 75 -16.91 6.83 -5.66
C ALA A 75 -16.81 7.53 -4.29
N ARG A 76 -16.97 8.87 -4.25
CA ARG A 76 -16.96 9.64 -3.00
C ARG A 76 -18.08 9.25 -2.04
N ARG A 77 -19.27 8.97 -2.56
CA ARG A 77 -20.40 8.50 -1.75
C ARG A 77 -20.12 7.13 -1.12
N LEU A 78 -19.64 6.18 -1.93
CA LEU A 78 -19.28 4.84 -1.45
C LEU A 78 -18.15 4.86 -0.42
N GLU A 79 -17.15 5.73 -0.60
CA GLU A 79 -16.09 5.96 0.39
C GLU A 79 -16.66 6.48 1.71
N GLY A 80 -17.60 7.44 1.67
CA GLY A 80 -18.29 7.96 2.85
C GLY A 80 -19.10 6.88 3.58
N GLU A 81 -19.86 6.07 2.85
CA GLU A 81 -20.67 4.96 3.40
C GLU A 81 -19.79 3.87 4.03
N THR A 82 -18.66 3.54 3.41
CA THR A 82 -17.68 2.57 3.94
C THR A 82 -17.05 3.08 5.24
N ARG A 83 -16.78 4.39 5.32
CA ARG A 83 -16.22 5.03 6.53
C ARG A 83 -17.19 5.01 7.71
N LEU A 84 -18.50 5.17 7.44
CA LEU A 84 -19.54 5.10 8.47
C LEU A 84 -19.77 3.67 8.99
N ARG A 85 -19.56 2.65 8.14
CA ARG A 85 -19.68 1.24 8.53
C ARG A 85 -18.48 0.72 9.34
N GLY A 86 -17.28 1.25 9.12
CA GLY A 86 -16.06 0.85 9.86
C GLY A 86 -15.88 1.50 11.24
N VAL A 87 -16.88 2.25 11.73
CA VAL A 87 -16.89 2.93 13.04
C VAL A 87 -17.80 2.20 14.07
N ARG A 88 -18.32 1.02 13.71
CA ARG A 88 -19.05 0.14 14.63
C ARG A 88 -18.22 -1.07 15.01
#